data_AF-A0A2N7B554-F1
#
_entry.id   AF-A0A2N7B554-F1
#
_cell.length_a   1.000
_cell.length_b   1.000
_cell.length_c   1.000
_cell.angle_alpha   90.00
_cell.angle_beta   90.00
_cell.angle_gamma   90.00
#
_symmetry.space_group_name_H-M   'P 1'
#
loop_
_entity.id
_entity.type
_entity.pdbx_description
1 polymer ?
#
loop_
_entity_poly.entity_id
_entity_poly.type
_entity_poly.pdbx_seq_one_letter_code
_entity_poly.pdbx_strand_id
1 'polypeptide(L)'
;MELVLKENLTHPTGDPFADAGGYVIASLWKEPALKDKDILGLIEYVANLYINQWNANLHAFFLNSKITQPAFDRKRKLEETLTYYRSILNETAPSKMGYCRVSGRKANLFVAGRDNHILSGSSTFINFHHGFENGLYVSKEIIVRFFFVPLGVMQLGDKLGLISSNNTIVANYYVEQLLTGPDGHLNAVGRGLSSGVARSNYGIPANALFAFVDSCLKNIKTAIYANSSENVVEARNTSLSLYHFTNFGAKPEVVLYQLSATVFGFYALCQSITYYEIWHPFVASHYRNSKFKDAEYNQGTDTWVSPKEELAYDSYSTWRNPILERLLNGQTLVPYFKAWIRTHRFPFQLIETYLIYINQMDKRTVQKIKDIAGFIVSRDEDSIKKAILRLNRAKYVQEVRQYLLKLIDDNYKGGAQEPLLKIDEVEYLFPETVSWREIRDLLLIAVYEKLHEKNLHIATEFEEQNEVTEPLD
;
A
#
# COMPACT_ATOMS: atom_id res chain seq x y z
N MET A 1 37.24 -0.08 14.52
CA MET A 1 36.46 -1.31 14.73
C MET A 1 35.01 -1.01 15.10
N GLU A 2 34.77 -0.14 16.08
CA GLU A 2 33.40 0.24 16.52
C GLU A 2 32.60 1.01 15.46
N LEU A 3 33.21 1.96 14.74
CA LEU A 3 32.59 2.68 13.61
C LEU A 3 32.13 1.73 12.48
N VAL A 4 32.99 0.77 12.12
CA VAL A 4 32.68 -0.26 11.10
C VAL A 4 31.54 -1.17 11.56
N LEU A 5 31.51 -1.52 12.85
CA LEU A 5 30.40 -2.29 13.41
C LEU A 5 29.09 -1.49 13.38
N LYS A 6 29.11 -0.21 13.75
CA LYS A 6 27.93 0.67 13.69
C LYS A 6 27.39 0.78 12.26
N GLU A 7 28.26 1.01 11.28
CA GLU A 7 27.87 1.05 9.87
C GLU A 7 27.29 -0.29 9.40
N ASN A 8 27.92 -1.41 9.79
CA ASN A 8 27.44 -2.74 9.45
C ASN A 8 26.14 -3.13 10.14
N LEU A 9 25.74 -2.45 11.22
CA LEU A 9 24.49 -2.67 11.93
C LEU A 9 23.32 -1.85 11.36
N THR A 10 23.59 -0.76 10.65
CA THR A 10 22.55 0.17 10.19
C THR A 10 22.45 0.32 8.67
N HIS A 11 23.47 -0.08 7.91
CA HIS A 11 23.44 0.00 6.45
C HIS A 11 22.39 -0.95 5.84
N PRO A 12 21.62 -0.54 4.81
CA PRO A 12 20.67 -1.43 4.14
C PRO A 12 21.32 -2.68 3.53
N THR A 13 20.61 -3.79 3.57
CA THR A 13 21.03 -5.10 3.07
C THR A 13 20.16 -5.59 1.92
N GLY A 14 18.97 -4.99 1.75
CA GLY A 14 17.96 -5.45 0.80
C GLY A 14 16.99 -6.47 1.40
N ASP A 15 17.26 -7.00 2.60
CA ASP A 15 16.29 -7.78 3.37
C ASP A 15 15.43 -6.83 4.22
N PRO A 16 14.10 -6.84 4.05
CA PRO A 16 13.20 -5.88 4.69
C PRO A 16 13.22 -5.99 6.23
N PHE A 17 13.35 -7.20 6.77
CA PHE A 17 13.35 -7.41 8.22
C PHE A 17 14.67 -6.99 8.83
N ALA A 18 15.79 -7.40 8.24
CA ALA A 18 17.11 -6.99 8.71
C ALA A 18 17.30 -5.46 8.59
N ASP A 19 16.75 -4.84 7.54
CA ASP A 19 16.83 -3.40 7.35
C ASP A 19 15.95 -2.65 8.35
N ALA A 20 14.73 -3.12 8.62
CA ALA A 20 13.89 -2.57 9.68
C ALA A 20 14.60 -2.59 11.05
N GLY A 21 15.22 -3.72 11.41
CA GLY A 21 16.03 -3.82 12.62
C GLY A 21 17.22 -2.86 12.65
N GLY A 22 17.90 -2.69 11.50
CA GLY A 22 19.00 -1.73 11.35
C GLY A 22 18.54 -0.28 11.50
N TYR A 23 17.40 0.09 10.93
CA TYR A 23 16.81 1.42 11.11
C TYR A 23 16.37 1.67 12.55
N VAL A 24 15.84 0.67 13.27
CA VAL A 24 15.54 0.80 14.70
C VAL A 24 16.81 1.13 15.48
N ILE A 25 17.89 0.38 15.25
CA ILE A 25 19.19 0.64 15.91
C ILE A 25 19.68 2.06 15.60
N ALA A 26 19.63 2.47 14.33
CA ALA A 26 20.04 3.80 13.90
C ALA A 26 19.24 4.90 14.62
N SER A 27 17.92 4.73 14.73
CA SER A 27 17.02 5.67 15.40
C SER A 27 17.24 5.70 16.91
N LEU A 28 17.45 4.55 17.57
CA LEU A 28 17.81 4.51 18.98
C LEU A 28 19.12 5.25 19.27
N TRP A 29 20.13 5.18 18.40
CA TRP A 29 21.36 5.95 18.59
C TRP A 29 21.21 7.47 18.35
N LYS A 30 20.10 7.92 17.77
CA LYS A 30 19.79 9.37 17.69
C LYS A 30 19.22 9.89 19.01
N GLU A 31 18.64 9.02 19.84
CA GLU A 31 18.06 9.42 21.12
C GLU A 31 19.15 9.90 22.10
N PRO A 32 19.02 11.11 22.68
CA PRO A 32 20.06 11.67 23.55
C PRO A 32 20.48 10.76 24.71
N ALA A 33 19.55 9.97 25.26
CA ALA A 33 19.80 9.05 26.36
C ALA A 33 20.49 7.73 25.95
N LEU A 34 20.52 7.41 24.65
CA LEU A 34 20.99 6.13 24.13
C LEU A 34 22.16 6.27 23.14
N LYS A 35 22.46 7.49 22.67
CA LYS A 35 23.51 7.78 21.67
C LYS A 35 24.91 7.20 22.00
N ASP A 36 25.24 7.16 23.30
CA ASP A 36 26.56 6.73 23.79
C ASP A 36 26.57 5.25 24.21
N LYS A 37 25.45 4.53 24.10
CA LYS A 37 25.40 3.09 24.38
C LYS A 37 26.06 2.30 23.25
N ASP A 38 26.88 1.32 23.64
CA ASP A 38 27.33 0.28 22.72
C ASP A 38 26.16 -0.64 22.32
N ILE A 39 26.41 -1.55 21.39
CA ILE A 39 25.34 -2.43 20.90
C ILE A 39 24.80 -3.36 21.98
N LEU A 40 25.64 -3.82 22.91
CA LEU A 40 25.20 -4.67 24.02
C LEU A 40 24.32 -3.88 24.99
N GLY A 41 24.64 -2.61 25.26
CA GLY A 41 23.82 -1.70 26.05
C GLY A 41 22.48 -1.36 25.39
N LEU A 42 22.42 -1.28 24.06
CA LEU A 42 21.13 -1.17 23.35
C LEU A 42 20.31 -2.46 23.45
N ILE A 43 20.95 -3.63 23.31
CA ILE A 43 20.29 -4.93 23.49
C ILE A 43 19.72 -5.04 24.90
N GLU A 44 20.46 -4.63 25.92
CA GLU A 44 19.98 -4.60 27.31
C GLU A 44 18.79 -3.66 27.49
N TYR A 45 18.85 -2.46 26.92
CA TYR A 45 17.74 -1.50 26.97
C TYR A 45 16.47 -2.09 26.35
N VAL A 46 16.58 -2.65 25.15
CA VAL A 46 15.44 -3.23 24.43
C VAL A 46 14.93 -4.53 25.08
N ALA A 47 15.83 -5.38 25.59
CA ALA A 47 15.45 -6.57 26.34
C ALA A 47 14.64 -6.22 27.59
N ASN A 48 15.03 -5.16 28.32
CA ASN A 48 14.26 -4.67 29.46
C ASN A 48 12.87 -4.15 29.06
N LEU A 49 12.76 -3.45 27.93
CA LEU A 49 11.48 -3.03 27.38
C LEU A 49 10.60 -4.25 27.09
N TYR A 50 11.11 -5.24 26.36
CA TYR A 50 10.39 -6.47 26.03
C TYR A 50 9.97 -7.25 27.28
N ILE A 51 10.83 -7.39 28.27
CA ILE A 51 10.52 -8.16 29.49
C ILE A 51 9.53 -7.42 30.37
N ASN A 52 9.78 -6.15 30.67
CA ASN A 52 9.05 -5.44 31.71
C ASN A 52 7.76 -4.82 31.20
N GLN A 53 7.75 -4.29 29.98
CA GLN A 53 6.58 -3.62 29.41
C GLN A 53 5.73 -4.60 28.59
N TRP A 54 6.36 -5.45 27.79
CA TRP A 54 5.62 -6.40 26.93
C TRP A 54 5.43 -7.78 27.56
N ASN A 55 5.85 -7.96 28.82
CA ASN A 55 5.80 -9.24 29.53
C ASN A 55 6.47 -10.39 28.76
N ALA A 56 7.51 -10.07 27.98
CA ALA A 56 8.21 -10.96 27.06
C ALA A 56 7.31 -11.64 26.00
N ASN A 57 6.17 -11.04 25.65
CA ASN A 57 5.27 -11.54 24.62
C ASN A 57 5.83 -11.28 23.21
N LEU A 58 6.82 -12.08 22.82
CA LEU A 58 7.51 -12.00 21.53
C LEU A 58 7.30 -13.26 20.67
N HIS A 59 6.35 -14.13 21.02
CA HIS A 59 6.11 -15.39 20.31
C HIS A 59 5.68 -15.20 18.85
N ALA A 60 5.15 -14.02 18.50
CA ALA A 60 4.86 -13.65 17.12
C ALA A 60 6.12 -13.37 16.27
N PHE A 61 7.29 -13.30 16.90
CA PHE A 61 8.59 -13.04 16.27
C PHE A 61 9.55 -14.21 16.47
N PHE A 62 9.74 -14.61 17.72
CA PHE A 62 10.72 -15.62 18.11
C PHE A 62 10.06 -16.72 18.94
N LEU A 63 10.21 -17.97 18.50
CA LEU A 63 9.73 -19.15 19.18
C LEU A 63 10.90 -19.82 19.91
N ASN A 64 10.71 -20.15 21.20
CA ASN A 64 11.72 -20.79 22.04
C ASN A 64 13.00 -19.95 22.25
N SER A 65 12.92 -18.64 22.06
CA SER A 65 13.99 -17.72 22.41
C SER A 65 14.21 -17.64 23.92
N LYS A 66 15.44 -17.34 24.36
CA LYS A 66 15.79 -17.15 25.78
C LYS A 66 14.89 -16.14 26.48
N ILE A 67 14.53 -15.05 25.79
CA ILE A 67 13.66 -14.00 26.32
C ILE A 67 12.20 -14.47 26.47
N THR A 68 11.75 -15.39 25.62
CA THR A 68 10.37 -15.92 25.61
C THR A 68 10.16 -17.14 26.51
N GLN A 69 11.23 -17.74 27.06
CA GLN A 69 11.19 -19.00 27.80
C GLN A 69 10.28 -18.89 29.05
N PRO A 70 9.15 -19.63 29.12
CA PRO A 70 8.24 -19.55 30.26
C PRO A 70 8.87 -20.00 31.59
N ALA A 71 9.86 -20.90 31.55
CA ALA A 71 10.55 -21.39 32.74
C ALA A 71 11.50 -20.37 33.40
N PHE A 72 11.75 -19.22 32.75
CA PHE A 72 12.64 -18.19 33.26
C PHE A 72 11.85 -17.05 33.88
N ASP A 73 12.26 -16.61 35.07
CA ASP A 73 11.76 -15.35 35.63
C ASP A 73 12.33 -14.14 34.87
N ARG A 74 11.86 -12.93 35.20
CA ARG A 74 12.26 -11.71 34.49
C ARG A 74 13.77 -11.47 34.51
N LYS A 75 14.43 -11.74 35.64
CA LYS A 75 15.87 -11.53 35.81
C LYS A 75 16.66 -12.52 34.97
N ARG A 76 16.32 -13.81 35.04
CA ARG A 76 16.95 -14.87 34.27
C ARG A 76 16.75 -14.69 32.76
N LYS A 77 15.57 -14.22 32.32
CA LYS A 77 15.33 -13.86 30.91
C LYS A 77 16.33 -12.83 30.41
N LEU A 78 16.58 -11.77 31.20
CA LEU A 78 17.54 -10.74 30.85
C LEU A 78 18.97 -11.29 30.81
N GLU A 79 19.39 -11.99 31.87
CA GLU A 79 20.74 -12.56 31.99
C GLU A 79 21.08 -13.54 30.86
N GLU A 80 20.17 -14.46 30.54
CA GLU A 80 20.34 -15.43 29.46
C GLU A 80 20.35 -14.77 28.08
N THR A 81 19.53 -13.73 27.88
CA THR A 81 19.50 -12.95 26.62
C THR A 81 20.82 -12.22 26.42
N LEU A 82 21.33 -11.53 27.45
CA LEU A 82 22.61 -10.83 27.38
C LEU A 82 23.78 -11.79 27.22
N THR A 83 23.76 -12.95 27.89
CA THR A 83 24.77 -14.00 27.73
C THR A 83 24.81 -14.50 26.30
N TYR A 84 23.65 -14.78 25.71
CA TYR A 84 23.53 -15.18 24.31
C TYR A 84 24.13 -14.13 23.36
N TYR A 85 23.67 -12.87 23.40
CA TYR A 85 24.18 -11.84 22.49
C TYR A 85 25.65 -11.51 22.72
N ARG A 86 26.15 -11.54 23.97
CA ARG A 86 27.57 -11.38 24.27
C ARG A 86 28.40 -12.48 23.60
N SER A 87 27.92 -13.73 23.61
CA SER A 87 28.61 -14.85 22.95
C SER A 87 28.66 -14.71 21.42
N ILE A 88 27.63 -14.12 20.82
CA ILE A 88 27.58 -13.82 19.39
C ILE A 88 28.53 -12.67 19.04
N LEU A 89 28.49 -11.57 19.81
CA LEU A 89 29.32 -10.38 19.57
C LEU A 89 30.82 -10.67 19.74
N ASN A 90 31.18 -11.47 20.75
CA ASN A 90 32.54 -11.91 21.02
C ASN A 90 32.97 -13.12 20.17
N GLU A 91 32.07 -13.63 19.32
CA GLU A 91 32.32 -14.78 18.43
C GLU A 91 32.76 -16.06 19.16
N THR A 92 32.35 -16.21 20.42
CA THR A 92 32.60 -17.41 21.23
C THR A 92 31.53 -18.49 21.05
N ALA A 93 30.37 -18.12 20.49
CA ALA A 93 29.33 -19.08 20.11
C ALA A 93 29.77 -19.92 18.90
N PRO A 94 29.26 -21.16 18.75
CA PRO A 94 29.54 -22.00 17.58
C PRO A 94 29.23 -21.24 16.29
N SER A 95 30.26 -21.10 15.45
CA SER A 95 30.16 -20.37 14.19
C SER A 95 30.99 -21.04 13.11
N LYS A 96 30.71 -20.68 11.85
CA LYS A 96 31.51 -21.13 10.70
C LYS A 96 31.82 -19.95 9.79
N MET A 97 33.02 -19.95 9.21
CA MET A 97 33.42 -18.92 8.26
C MET A 97 32.67 -19.12 6.93
N GLY A 98 32.04 -18.07 6.40
CA GLY A 98 31.32 -18.15 5.12
C GLY A 98 30.75 -16.80 4.68
N TYR A 99 29.84 -16.82 3.70
CA TYR A 99 29.10 -15.65 3.25
C TYR A 99 27.71 -15.60 3.90
N CYS A 100 27.39 -14.49 4.55
CA CYS A 100 26.11 -14.28 5.20
C CYS A 100 24.98 -14.31 4.15
N ARG A 101 23.92 -15.09 4.43
CA ARG A 101 22.78 -15.24 3.51
C ARG A 101 21.95 -13.97 3.30
N VAL A 102 22.05 -13.01 4.22
CA VAL A 102 21.31 -11.74 4.16
C VAL A 102 22.19 -10.62 3.60
N SER A 103 23.36 -10.37 4.20
CA SER A 103 24.22 -9.26 3.78
C SER A 103 25.17 -9.57 2.63
N GLY A 104 25.34 -10.86 2.27
CA GLY A 104 26.33 -11.30 1.28
C GLY A 104 27.79 -11.14 1.70
N ARG A 105 28.07 -10.69 2.94
CA ARG A 105 29.43 -10.43 3.43
C ARG A 105 30.10 -11.68 3.96
N LYS A 106 31.41 -11.80 3.75
CA LYS A 106 32.22 -12.87 4.33
C LYS A 106 32.47 -12.57 5.82
N ALA A 107 31.95 -13.41 6.72
CA ALA A 107 31.98 -13.20 8.16
C ALA A 107 31.80 -14.52 8.92
N ASN A 108 32.10 -14.53 10.23
CA ASN A 108 31.75 -15.66 11.08
C ASN A 108 30.23 -15.74 11.16
N LEU A 109 29.69 -16.89 10.78
CA LEU A 109 28.25 -17.10 10.61
C LEU A 109 27.70 -17.94 11.75
N PHE A 110 26.58 -17.50 12.29
CA PHE A 110 25.83 -18.14 13.35
C PHE A 110 24.53 -18.70 12.77
N VAL A 111 24.03 -19.75 13.41
CA VAL A 111 22.77 -20.38 13.02
C VAL A 111 21.61 -19.48 13.43
N ALA A 112 20.81 -19.09 12.44
CA ALA A 112 19.54 -18.42 12.58
C ALA A 112 18.38 -19.41 12.40
N GLY A 113 17.58 -19.56 13.44
CA GLY A 113 16.41 -20.40 13.51
C GLY A 113 15.24 -19.66 14.15
N ARG A 114 14.16 -20.38 14.47
CA ARG A 114 12.92 -19.77 14.99
C ARG A 114 13.09 -18.97 16.29
N ASP A 115 14.16 -19.21 17.03
CA ASP A 115 14.48 -18.58 18.31
C ASP A 115 15.15 -17.20 18.19
N ASN A 116 15.67 -16.87 17.01
CA ASN A 116 16.41 -15.62 16.78
C ASN A 116 16.17 -15.01 15.37
N HIS A 117 15.32 -15.62 14.56
CA HIS A 117 14.97 -15.19 13.21
C HIS A 117 13.47 -15.37 12.93
N ILE A 118 12.91 -14.47 12.13
CA ILE A 118 11.48 -14.43 11.79
C ILE A 118 11.22 -15.28 10.54
N LEU A 119 10.09 -15.99 10.50
CA LEU A 119 9.66 -16.81 9.34
C LEU A 119 10.70 -17.87 8.89
N SER A 120 11.56 -18.33 9.79
CA SER A 120 12.53 -19.39 9.52
C SER A 120 12.00 -20.79 9.89
N GLY A 121 12.50 -21.82 9.20
CA GLY A 121 12.20 -23.22 9.51
C GLY A 121 12.73 -23.68 10.88
N SER A 122 12.21 -24.81 11.37
CA SER A 122 12.74 -25.46 12.59
C SER A 122 14.09 -26.10 12.31
N SER A 123 15.01 -26.08 13.27
CA SER A 123 16.30 -26.77 13.17
C SER A 123 16.17 -28.30 13.14
N THR A 124 15.05 -28.84 13.60
CA THR A 124 14.74 -30.28 13.56
C THR A 124 14.28 -30.77 12.18
N PHE A 125 13.83 -29.87 11.30
CA PHE A 125 13.33 -30.20 9.97
C PHE A 125 14.25 -29.60 8.90
N ILE A 126 15.47 -30.14 8.83
CA ILE A 126 16.55 -29.70 7.92
C ILE A 126 16.16 -29.71 6.44
N ASN A 127 15.13 -30.49 6.07
CA ASN A 127 14.63 -30.62 4.70
C ASN A 127 14.09 -29.30 4.11
N PHE A 128 13.79 -28.31 4.94
CA PHE A 128 13.28 -27.00 4.51
C PHE A 128 14.33 -25.89 4.54
N HIS A 129 15.60 -26.22 4.84
CA HIS A 129 16.71 -25.28 4.80
C HIS A 129 17.63 -25.60 3.63
N HIS A 130 18.18 -24.55 3.01
CA HIS A 130 19.12 -24.72 1.89
C HIS A 130 20.32 -25.58 2.31
N GLY A 131 20.65 -26.58 1.51
CA GLY A 131 21.84 -27.42 1.74
C GLY A 131 21.74 -28.37 2.95
N PHE A 132 20.53 -28.70 3.42
CA PHE A 132 20.30 -29.57 4.58
C PHE A 132 20.93 -29.03 5.87
N GLU A 133 21.00 -27.70 5.97
CA GLU A 133 21.51 -27.00 7.14
C GLU A 133 20.48 -27.00 8.30
N ASN A 134 20.96 -26.84 9.53
CA ASN A 134 20.12 -26.77 10.73
C ASN A 134 19.48 -25.39 10.96
N GLY A 135 19.58 -24.48 9.97
CA GLY A 135 19.08 -23.11 10.00
C GLY A 135 19.73 -22.27 8.91
N LEU A 136 19.40 -20.97 8.88
CA LEU A 136 20.05 -20.00 8.01
C LEU A 136 21.39 -19.56 8.63
N TYR A 137 22.45 -19.47 7.85
CA TYR A 137 23.74 -18.98 8.37
C TYR A 137 23.91 -17.48 8.08
N VAL A 138 23.94 -16.67 9.13
CA VAL A 138 23.99 -15.21 9.03
C VAL A 138 25.06 -14.61 9.95
N SER A 139 25.52 -13.40 9.64
CA SER A 139 26.54 -12.73 10.46
C SER A 139 25.97 -12.25 11.78
N LYS A 140 26.85 -11.92 12.75
CA LYS A 140 26.45 -11.37 14.05
C LYS A 140 25.59 -10.11 13.93
N GLU A 141 25.88 -9.25 12.97
CA GLU A 141 25.14 -8.01 12.75
C GLU A 141 23.69 -8.29 12.36
N ILE A 142 23.45 -9.33 11.55
CA ILE A 142 22.10 -9.74 11.15
C ILE A 142 21.34 -10.33 12.34
N ILE A 143 21.94 -11.24 13.11
CA ILE A 143 21.32 -11.77 14.35
C ILE A 143 20.90 -10.63 15.27
N VAL A 144 21.78 -9.64 15.45
CA VAL A 144 21.48 -8.46 16.26
C VAL A 144 20.34 -7.65 15.66
N ARG A 145 20.35 -7.32 14.37
CA ARG A 145 19.26 -6.55 13.72
C ARG A 145 17.90 -7.23 13.92
N PHE A 146 17.82 -8.55 13.74
CA PHE A 146 16.56 -9.28 13.93
C PHE A 146 15.98 -9.06 15.32
N PHE A 147 16.80 -9.00 16.37
CA PHE A 147 16.35 -8.71 17.74
C PHE A 147 15.57 -7.40 17.87
N PHE A 148 15.89 -6.39 17.05
CA PHE A 148 15.26 -5.07 17.09
C PHE A 148 14.02 -4.94 16.19
N VAL A 149 13.76 -5.93 15.32
CA VAL A 149 12.60 -5.93 14.42
C VAL A 149 11.25 -5.72 15.10
N PRO A 150 10.98 -6.26 16.31
CA PRO A 150 9.68 -6.02 16.96
C PRO A 150 9.33 -4.54 17.18
N LEU A 151 10.33 -3.65 17.24
CA LEU A 151 10.13 -2.19 17.32
C LEU A 151 10.00 -1.50 15.95
N GLY A 152 10.34 -2.20 14.86
CA GLY A 152 10.23 -1.73 13.48
C GLY A 152 8.97 -2.19 12.74
N VAL A 153 8.01 -2.77 13.47
CA VAL A 153 6.73 -3.25 12.92
C VAL A 153 5.55 -2.73 13.74
N MET A 154 4.35 -2.90 13.19
CA MET A 154 3.08 -2.60 13.86
C MET A 154 2.13 -3.80 13.81
N GLN A 155 1.21 -3.92 14.75
CA GLN A 155 0.04 -4.79 14.63
C GLN A 155 -0.93 -4.15 13.62
N LEU A 156 -1.25 -4.87 12.55
CA LEU A 156 -2.13 -4.46 11.47
C LEU A 156 -3.25 -5.50 11.31
N GLY A 157 -4.41 -5.20 11.91
CA GLY A 157 -5.51 -6.18 12.00
C GLY A 157 -5.10 -7.37 12.87
N ASP A 158 -5.22 -8.58 12.33
CA ASP A 158 -4.91 -9.84 12.99
C ASP A 158 -3.43 -10.27 12.90
N LYS A 159 -2.61 -9.56 12.10
CA LYS A 159 -1.20 -9.90 11.86
C LYS A 159 -0.27 -8.70 12.12
N LEU A 160 1.03 -8.95 12.01
CA LEU A 160 2.06 -7.91 12.01
C LEU A 160 2.21 -7.32 10.60
N GLY A 161 2.46 -6.02 10.53
CA GLY A 161 2.74 -5.28 9.31
C GLY A 161 4.14 -4.67 9.36
N LEU A 162 4.93 -4.94 8.33
CA LEU A 162 6.20 -4.25 8.06
C LEU A 162 6.11 -3.58 6.69
N ILE A 163 6.23 -2.25 6.65
CA ILE A 163 6.34 -1.51 5.39
C ILE A 163 7.82 -1.30 5.07
N SER A 164 8.21 -1.68 3.86
CA SER A 164 9.52 -1.41 3.27
C SER A 164 9.38 -0.57 2.01
N SER A 165 10.48 0.05 1.57
CA SER A 165 10.54 0.81 0.33
C SER A 165 11.89 0.63 -0.35
N ASN A 166 11.91 0.74 -1.67
CA ASN A 166 13.15 0.89 -2.44
C ASN A 166 13.83 2.25 -2.22
N ASN A 167 13.11 3.24 -1.67
CA ASN A 167 13.66 4.51 -1.25
C ASN A 167 14.02 4.44 0.24
N THR A 168 15.32 4.44 0.54
CA THR A 168 15.83 4.26 1.91
C THR A 168 15.39 5.37 2.88
N ILE A 169 15.16 6.59 2.39
CA ILE A 169 14.64 7.68 3.22
C ILE A 169 13.21 7.37 3.66
N VAL A 170 12.37 6.84 2.74
CA VAL A 170 10.98 6.46 3.02
C VAL A 170 10.94 5.25 3.97
N ALA A 171 11.79 4.24 3.74
CA ALA A 171 11.87 3.07 4.61
C ALA A 171 12.33 3.44 6.04
N ASN A 172 13.35 4.29 6.17
CA ASN A 172 13.80 4.78 7.47
C ASN A 172 12.74 5.65 8.15
N TYR A 173 12.05 6.51 7.40
CA TYR A 173 10.97 7.34 7.92
C TYR A 173 9.84 6.51 8.53
N TYR A 174 9.45 5.39 7.90
CA TYR A 174 8.46 4.47 8.47
C TYR A 174 8.86 4.00 9.87
N VAL A 175 10.09 3.49 10.01
CA VAL A 175 10.60 2.96 11.28
C VAL A 175 10.73 4.06 12.34
N GLU A 176 11.19 5.26 11.95
CA GLU A 176 11.24 6.42 12.85
C GLU A 176 9.85 6.80 13.37
N GLN A 177 8.84 6.85 12.51
CA GLN A 177 7.47 7.13 12.96
C GLN A 177 6.94 6.08 13.94
N LEU A 178 7.22 4.80 13.68
CA LEU A 178 6.83 3.72 14.61
C LEU A 178 7.57 3.77 15.93
N LEU A 179 8.83 4.21 15.95
CA LEU A 179 9.63 4.20 17.16
C LEU A 179 9.42 5.44 18.02
N THR A 180 9.53 6.62 17.40
CA THR A 180 9.62 7.93 18.07
C THR A 180 8.48 8.89 17.70
N GLY A 181 7.61 8.52 16.76
CA GLY A 181 6.43 9.31 16.40
C GLY A 181 5.42 9.43 17.55
N PRO A 182 4.39 10.27 17.44
CA PRO A 182 3.44 10.56 18.52
C PRO A 182 2.79 9.32 19.15
N ASP A 183 2.50 8.31 18.32
CA ASP A 183 1.93 7.02 18.71
C ASP A 183 2.97 5.88 18.68
N GLY A 184 4.25 6.23 18.62
CA GLY A 184 5.36 5.29 18.51
C GLY A 184 5.68 4.55 19.81
N HIS A 185 6.44 3.45 19.68
CA HIS A 185 6.78 2.53 20.77
C HIS A 185 7.37 3.23 22.00
N LEU A 186 8.35 4.13 21.82
CA LEU A 186 9.02 4.78 22.95
C LEU A 186 8.08 5.74 23.69
N ASN A 187 7.21 6.44 22.97
CA ASN A 187 6.21 7.32 23.56
C ASN A 187 5.11 6.53 24.30
N ALA A 188 4.64 5.42 23.71
CA ALA A 188 3.68 4.52 24.35
C ALA A 188 4.23 3.89 25.63
N VAL A 189 5.51 3.49 25.63
CA VAL A 189 6.21 2.99 26.82
C VAL A 189 6.35 4.07 27.89
N GLY A 190 6.74 5.28 27.52
CA GLY A 190 6.84 6.42 28.45
C GLY A 190 5.52 6.76 29.15
N ARG A 191 4.39 6.47 28.51
CA ARG A 191 3.03 6.66 29.05
C ARG A 191 2.48 5.45 29.81
N GLY A 192 3.21 4.33 29.85
CA GLY A 192 2.74 3.08 30.47
C GLY A 192 1.60 2.38 29.71
N LEU A 193 1.43 2.69 28.42
CA LEU A 193 0.32 2.19 27.59
C LEU A 193 0.70 0.97 26.73
N SER A 194 1.98 0.57 26.74
CA SER A 194 2.50 -0.47 25.85
C SER A 194 2.42 -1.87 26.48
N SER A 195 1.65 -2.77 25.86
CA SER A 195 1.56 -4.20 26.22
C SER A 195 2.10 -5.14 25.12
N GLY A 196 2.81 -4.56 24.15
CA GLY A 196 3.29 -5.24 22.95
C GLY A 196 3.58 -4.25 21.84
N VAL A 197 3.63 -4.78 20.61
CA VAL A 197 3.86 -4.00 19.40
C VAL A 197 2.80 -2.90 19.24
N ALA A 198 3.22 -1.70 18.82
CA ALA A 198 2.34 -0.60 18.44
C ALA A 198 1.22 -1.07 17.50
N ARG A 199 -0.02 -0.65 17.78
CA ARG A 199 -1.19 -1.01 16.97
C ARG A 199 -1.43 0.06 15.93
N SER A 200 -1.62 -0.35 14.68
CA SER A 200 -2.09 0.54 13.64
C SER A 200 -3.54 0.96 13.93
N ASN A 201 -3.86 2.21 13.61
CA ASN A 201 -5.25 2.66 13.56
C ASN A 201 -6.01 2.01 12.41
N TYR A 202 -5.30 1.41 11.45
CA TYR A 202 -5.87 0.75 10.29
C TYR A 202 -5.84 -0.77 10.48
N GLY A 203 -6.97 -1.45 10.24
CA GLY A 203 -7.00 -2.92 10.20
C GLY A 203 -6.76 -3.50 8.80
N ILE A 204 -6.88 -2.65 7.76
CA ILE A 204 -6.93 -3.06 6.36
C ILE A 204 -5.62 -2.66 5.67
N PRO A 205 -4.93 -3.59 4.98
CA PRO A 205 -3.65 -3.34 4.31
C PRO A 205 -3.65 -2.15 3.35
N ALA A 206 -4.70 -2.01 2.52
CA ALA A 206 -4.81 -0.90 1.58
C ALA A 206 -4.86 0.45 2.31
N ASN A 207 -5.76 0.61 3.29
CA ASN A 207 -5.89 1.85 4.06
C ASN A 207 -4.57 2.20 4.76
N ALA A 208 -3.91 1.20 5.38
CA ALA A 208 -2.64 1.41 6.05
C ALA A 208 -1.52 1.88 5.10
N LEU A 209 -1.42 1.28 3.91
CA LEU A 209 -0.45 1.67 2.90
C LEU A 209 -0.70 3.10 2.41
N PHE A 210 -1.94 3.44 2.03
CA PHE A 210 -2.26 4.77 1.52
C PHE A 210 -2.16 5.85 2.61
N ALA A 211 -2.54 5.57 3.85
CA ALA A 211 -2.30 6.47 4.97
C ALA A 211 -0.81 6.71 5.23
N PHE A 212 0.04 5.69 5.04
CA PHE A 212 1.48 5.86 5.10
C PHE A 212 2.00 6.70 3.91
N VAL A 213 1.45 6.52 2.71
CA VAL A 213 1.73 7.42 1.58
C VAL A 213 1.36 8.87 1.93
N ASP A 214 0.18 9.14 2.47
CA ASP A 214 -0.23 10.49 2.90
C ASP A 214 0.76 11.09 3.90
N SER A 215 1.19 10.31 4.89
CA SER A 215 2.21 10.72 5.86
C SER A 215 3.55 11.06 5.19
N CYS A 216 3.99 10.24 4.24
CA CYS A 216 5.19 10.47 3.44
C CYS A 216 5.08 11.76 2.63
N LEU A 217 3.96 11.94 1.92
CA LEU A 217 3.68 13.12 1.12
C LEU A 217 3.56 14.38 1.98
N LYS A 218 3.19 14.28 3.25
CA LYS A 218 3.15 15.45 4.15
C LYS A 218 4.54 15.83 4.66
N ASN A 219 5.33 14.84 5.07
CA ASN A 219 6.48 15.08 5.95
C ASN A 219 7.85 14.96 5.26
N ILE A 220 7.94 14.27 4.12
CA ILE A 220 9.23 14.01 3.42
C ILE A 220 9.13 14.24 1.90
N LYS A 221 8.36 15.23 1.45
CA LYS A 221 8.14 15.57 0.02
C LYS A 221 9.41 15.61 -0.82
N THR A 222 10.47 16.23 -0.32
CA THR A 222 11.75 16.40 -1.03
C THR A 222 12.47 15.08 -1.28
N ALA A 223 12.21 14.06 -0.47
CA ALA A 223 12.76 12.72 -0.65
C ALA A 223 12.00 11.88 -1.68
N ILE A 224 10.77 12.29 -2.01
CA ILE A 224 9.83 11.51 -2.83
C ILE A 224 9.76 12.05 -4.25
N TYR A 225 9.84 13.38 -4.44
CA TYR A 225 9.65 14.00 -5.74
C TYR A 225 10.97 14.32 -6.46
N ALA A 226 10.97 14.10 -7.77
CA ALA A 226 11.99 14.60 -8.69
C ALA A 226 11.58 15.97 -9.25
N ASN A 227 10.30 16.12 -9.62
CA ASN A 227 9.68 17.35 -10.07
C ASN A 227 8.19 17.34 -9.69
N SER A 228 7.65 18.50 -9.33
CA SER A 228 6.23 18.67 -9.03
C SER A 228 5.72 19.95 -9.67
N SER A 229 4.80 19.80 -10.62
CA SER A 229 3.98 20.89 -11.16
C SER A 229 2.50 20.61 -10.88
N GLU A 230 1.63 21.59 -11.12
CA GLU A 230 0.18 21.47 -10.87
C GLU A 230 -0.49 20.28 -11.57
N ASN A 231 0.13 19.75 -12.64
CA ASN A 231 -0.46 18.76 -13.54
C ASN A 231 0.37 17.48 -13.70
N VAL A 232 1.60 17.44 -13.18
CA VAL A 232 2.51 16.30 -13.30
C VAL A 232 3.31 16.15 -12.02
N VAL A 233 3.23 14.95 -11.43
CA VAL A 233 4.02 14.55 -10.26
C VAL A 233 4.97 13.44 -10.68
N GLU A 234 6.26 13.77 -10.73
CA GLU A 234 7.31 12.78 -10.95
C GLU A 234 7.86 12.31 -9.61
N ALA A 235 7.36 11.17 -9.15
CA ALA A 235 7.94 10.48 -7.99
C ALA A 235 9.29 9.84 -8.39
N ARG A 236 10.24 9.78 -7.46
CA ARG A 236 11.58 9.17 -7.62
C ARG A 236 11.55 7.64 -7.69
N ASN A 237 10.61 7.08 -8.46
CA ASN A 237 10.35 5.66 -8.56
C ASN A 237 10.11 4.99 -7.19
N THR A 238 9.52 5.71 -6.23
CA THR A 238 9.25 5.19 -4.87
C THR A 238 8.15 4.15 -4.89
N SER A 239 8.45 2.92 -4.50
CA SER A 239 7.48 1.84 -4.29
C SER A 239 7.45 1.41 -2.83
N LEU A 240 6.32 0.84 -2.40
CA LEU A 240 6.17 0.27 -1.05
C LEU A 240 5.86 -1.21 -1.13
N SER A 241 6.34 -1.96 -0.15
CA SER A 241 5.95 -3.35 0.06
C SER A 241 5.59 -3.57 1.52
N LEU A 242 4.35 -3.99 1.76
CA LEU A 242 3.87 -4.38 3.08
C LEU A 242 3.94 -5.90 3.20
N TYR A 243 4.74 -6.35 4.17
CA TYR A 243 4.79 -7.72 4.64
C TYR A 243 3.74 -7.84 5.75
N HIS A 244 2.61 -8.49 5.46
CA HIS A 244 1.52 -8.73 6.41
C HIS A 244 1.60 -10.18 6.90
N PHE A 245 2.17 -10.40 8.08
CA PHE A 245 2.68 -11.72 8.47
C PHE A 245 2.37 -12.10 9.92
N THR A 246 2.37 -13.40 10.18
CA THR A 246 2.38 -14.00 11.51
C THR A 246 3.41 -15.12 11.54
N ASN A 247 4.24 -15.16 12.59
CA ASN A 247 5.18 -16.26 12.84
C ASN A 247 4.62 -17.28 13.85
N PHE A 248 3.31 -17.30 14.08
CA PHE A 248 2.69 -18.21 15.03
C PHE A 248 2.85 -19.67 14.56
N GLY A 249 3.45 -20.52 15.40
CA GLY A 249 3.97 -21.82 14.99
C GLY A 249 2.98 -22.80 14.37
N ALA A 250 1.67 -22.67 14.65
CA ALA A 250 0.64 -23.53 14.08
C ALA A 250 0.21 -23.12 12.66
N LYS A 251 0.32 -21.82 12.32
CA LYS A 251 -0.12 -21.27 11.04
C LYS A 251 0.73 -20.03 10.67
N PRO A 252 2.03 -20.21 10.41
CA PRO A 252 2.86 -19.12 9.94
C PRO A 252 2.38 -18.71 8.54
N GLU A 253 2.26 -17.42 8.30
CA GLU A 253 1.76 -16.88 7.03
C GLU A 253 2.41 -15.52 6.76
N VAL A 254 2.65 -15.24 5.49
CA VAL A 254 3.02 -13.91 5.01
C VAL A 254 2.26 -13.61 3.73
N VAL A 255 1.59 -12.47 3.70
CA VAL A 255 0.95 -11.92 2.51
C VAL A 255 1.69 -10.64 2.13
N LEU A 256 2.08 -10.54 0.87
CA LEU A 256 2.80 -9.39 0.34
C LEU A 256 1.84 -8.49 -0.42
N TYR A 257 1.77 -7.23 -0.01
CA TYR A 257 1.06 -6.18 -0.74
C TYR A 257 2.09 -5.22 -1.32
N GLN A 258 2.01 -4.96 -2.62
CA GLN A 258 2.97 -4.10 -3.31
C GLN A 258 2.27 -2.90 -3.92
N LEU A 259 2.66 -1.72 -3.47
CA LEU A 259 2.26 -0.45 -4.05
C LEU A 259 3.37 -0.01 -5.00
N SER A 260 3.11 -0.12 -6.30
CA SER A 260 4.09 0.21 -7.35
C SER A 260 4.41 1.69 -7.37
N ALA A 261 5.55 2.07 -7.95
CA ALA A 261 5.91 3.47 -8.08
C ALA A 261 4.92 4.28 -8.92
N THR A 262 4.28 3.64 -9.89
CA THR A 262 3.24 4.27 -10.71
C THR A 262 2.00 4.58 -9.88
N VAL A 263 1.55 3.64 -9.04
CA VAL A 263 0.42 3.87 -8.11
C VAL A 263 0.78 4.93 -7.08
N PHE A 264 2.01 4.91 -6.57
CA PHE A 264 2.52 5.95 -5.66
C PHE A 264 2.43 7.33 -6.31
N GLY A 265 3.00 7.48 -7.52
CA GLY A 265 3.01 8.75 -8.25
C GLY A 265 1.63 9.25 -8.62
N PHE A 266 0.73 8.35 -9.05
CA PHE A 266 -0.67 8.71 -9.31
C PHE A 266 -1.39 9.18 -8.05
N TYR A 267 -1.29 8.44 -6.94
CA TYR A 267 -1.92 8.84 -5.69
C TYR A 267 -1.35 10.16 -5.18
N ALA A 268 -0.04 10.38 -5.35
CA ALA A 268 0.60 11.65 -5.05
C ALA A 268 0.09 12.83 -5.88
N LEU A 269 -0.21 12.60 -7.17
CA LEU A 269 -0.91 13.58 -8.01
C LEU A 269 -2.32 13.87 -7.47
N CYS A 270 -3.06 12.84 -7.08
CA CYS A 270 -4.39 13.00 -6.48
C CYS A 270 -4.37 13.85 -5.20
N GLN A 271 -3.29 13.76 -4.42
CA GLN A 271 -3.07 14.53 -3.18
C GLN A 271 -2.49 15.94 -3.42
N SER A 272 -2.34 16.37 -4.68
CA SER A 272 -1.93 17.74 -5.00
C SER A 272 -3.05 18.75 -4.72
N ILE A 273 -2.69 20.02 -4.51
CA ILE A 273 -3.65 21.10 -4.24
C ILE A 273 -4.73 21.18 -5.35
N THR A 274 -4.36 20.91 -6.59
CA THR A 274 -5.26 20.92 -7.76
C THR A 274 -6.37 19.87 -7.67
N TYR A 275 -6.05 18.67 -7.17
CA TYR A 275 -6.94 17.51 -7.26
C TYR A 275 -7.49 17.04 -5.92
N TYR A 276 -6.90 17.44 -4.79
CA TYR A 276 -7.28 16.99 -3.46
C TYR A 276 -8.77 17.17 -3.18
N GLU A 277 -9.29 18.38 -3.39
CA GLU A 277 -10.69 18.74 -3.11
C GLU A 277 -11.71 17.94 -3.95
N ILE A 278 -11.25 17.26 -5.01
CA ILE A 278 -12.10 16.46 -5.89
C ILE A 278 -11.88 14.96 -5.67
N TRP A 279 -10.62 14.55 -5.46
CA TRP A 279 -10.25 13.16 -5.21
C TRP A 279 -10.64 12.69 -3.82
N HIS A 280 -10.47 13.52 -2.79
CA HIS A 280 -10.76 13.14 -1.41
C HIS A 280 -12.24 12.76 -1.22
N PRO A 281 -13.24 13.57 -1.64
CA PRO A 281 -14.64 13.17 -1.56
C PRO A 281 -14.96 11.89 -2.35
N PHE A 282 -14.32 11.71 -3.50
CA PHE A 282 -14.45 10.48 -4.27
C PHE A 282 -13.98 9.26 -3.47
N VAL A 283 -12.80 9.29 -2.84
CA VAL A 283 -12.35 8.17 -2.02
C VAL A 283 -13.20 8.00 -0.75
N ALA A 284 -13.52 9.10 -0.06
CA ALA A 284 -14.22 9.11 1.22
C ALA A 284 -15.66 8.57 1.12
N SER A 285 -16.36 8.88 0.03
CA SER A 285 -17.71 8.37 -0.27
C SER A 285 -17.78 6.86 -0.56
N HIS A 286 -16.64 6.20 -0.73
CA HIS A 286 -16.56 4.77 -1.05
C HIS A 286 -16.18 3.89 0.14
N TYR A 287 -15.95 4.43 1.33
CA TYR A 287 -15.82 3.59 2.52
C TYR A 287 -17.11 2.79 2.76
N ARG A 288 -16.97 1.52 3.17
CA ARG A 288 -18.09 0.59 3.37
C ARG A 288 -17.88 -0.23 4.63
N ASN A 289 -18.93 -0.34 5.44
CA ASN A 289 -18.96 -1.17 6.63
C ASN A 289 -20.29 -1.91 6.73
N SER A 290 -20.25 -3.21 7.00
CA SER A 290 -21.45 -4.05 7.11
C SER A 290 -22.38 -3.66 8.26
N LYS A 291 -21.88 -2.94 9.27
CA LYS A 291 -22.68 -2.40 10.39
C LYS A 291 -23.38 -1.08 10.06
N PHE A 292 -22.85 -0.33 9.10
CA PHE A 292 -23.31 1.02 8.74
C PHE A 292 -23.79 1.06 7.28
N LYS A 293 -24.71 0.16 6.93
CA LYS A 293 -25.21 0.01 5.55
C LYS A 293 -26.05 1.20 5.09
N ASP A 294 -26.79 1.81 6.01
CA ASP A 294 -27.69 2.93 5.74
C ASP A 294 -27.02 4.30 6.01
N ALA A 295 -25.71 4.31 6.27
CA ALA A 295 -24.97 5.56 6.40
C ALA A 295 -24.69 6.11 5.00
N GLU A 296 -24.73 7.43 4.87
CA GLU A 296 -24.38 8.16 3.65
C GLU A 296 -23.25 9.14 3.92
N TYR A 297 -22.36 9.30 2.95
CA TYR A 297 -21.24 10.25 3.09
C TYR A 297 -21.71 11.67 2.79
N ASN A 298 -21.45 12.58 3.73
CA ASN A 298 -21.70 14.01 3.56
C ASN A 298 -20.38 14.72 3.25
N GLN A 299 -20.25 15.19 2.00
CA GLN A 299 -19.05 15.90 1.53
C GLN A 299 -18.84 17.24 2.24
N GLY A 300 -19.89 17.93 2.68
CA GLY A 300 -19.78 19.24 3.32
C GLY A 300 -19.18 19.18 4.73
N THR A 301 -19.40 18.08 5.44
CA THR A 301 -18.89 17.85 6.79
C THR A 301 -17.72 16.87 6.84
N ASP A 302 -17.42 16.16 5.75
CA ASP A 302 -16.44 15.06 5.68
C ASP A 302 -16.73 13.95 6.70
N THR A 303 -18.01 13.60 6.81
CA THR A 303 -18.51 12.60 7.77
C THR A 303 -19.47 11.62 7.12
N TRP A 304 -19.57 10.43 7.70
CA TRP A 304 -20.64 9.49 7.38
C TRP A 304 -21.81 9.69 8.34
N VAL A 305 -22.99 9.98 7.80
CA VAL A 305 -24.19 10.25 8.58
C VAL A 305 -25.13 9.05 8.46
N SER A 306 -25.49 8.48 9.60
CA SER A 306 -26.55 7.49 9.72
C SER A 306 -27.72 8.07 10.52
N PRO A 307 -28.90 7.42 10.56
CA PRO A 307 -29.99 7.87 11.42
C PRO A 307 -29.67 7.91 12.93
N LYS A 308 -28.59 7.22 13.36
CA LYS A 308 -28.24 7.05 14.78
C LYS A 308 -27.03 7.90 15.20
N GLU A 309 -26.09 8.13 14.29
CA GLU A 309 -24.82 8.77 14.61
C GLU A 309 -24.15 9.35 13.36
N GLU A 310 -23.29 10.34 13.60
CA GLU A 310 -22.38 10.92 12.64
C GLU A 310 -20.95 10.47 12.95
N LEU A 311 -20.24 10.01 11.94
CA LEU A 311 -18.97 9.31 12.05
C LEU A 311 -17.88 10.10 11.33
N ALA A 312 -16.91 10.59 12.09
CA ALA A 312 -15.73 11.28 11.57
C ALA A 312 -14.70 10.32 10.97
N TYR A 313 -13.68 10.88 10.30
CA TYR A 313 -12.61 10.13 9.63
C TYR A 313 -11.96 9.05 10.51
N ASP A 314 -11.64 9.36 11.76
CA ASP A 314 -11.02 8.38 12.67
C ASP A 314 -11.87 7.12 12.86
N SER A 315 -13.20 7.22 12.72
CA SER A 315 -14.12 6.10 12.78
C SER A 315 -14.18 5.34 11.46
N TYR A 316 -14.41 6.03 10.33
CA TYR A 316 -14.65 5.38 9.05
C TYR A 316 -13.38 4.99 8.29
N SER A 317 -12.21 5.55 8.63
CA SER A 317 -10.91 5.20 8.04
C SER A 317 -10.50 3.75 8.27
N THR A 318 -11.14 3.08 9.23
CA THR A 318 -11.00 1.64 9.51
C THR A 318 -11.85 0.76 8.61
N TRP A 319 -12.78 1.34 7.84
CA TRP A 319 -13.72 0.62 6.98
C TRP A 319 -13.09 0.20 5.67
N ARG A 320 -13.72 -0.76 5.00
CA ARG A 320 -13.25 -1.23 3.70
C ARG A 320 -13.38 -0.10 2.67
N ASN A 321 -12.33 0.15 1.89
CA ASN A 321 -12.39 1.10 0.78
C ASN A 321 -12.04 0.41 -0.55
N PRO A 322 -13.03 0.14 -1.43
CA PRO A 322 -12.80 -0.55 -2.69
C PRO A 322 -11.96 0.26 -3.68
N ILE A 323 -11.90 1.60 -3.56
CA ILE A 323 -11.04 2.43 -4.44
C ILE A 323 -9.58 2.16 -4.11
N LEU A 324 -9.22 2.22 -2.83
CA LEU A 324 -7.86 1.96 -2.36
C LEU A 324 -7.44 0.50 -2.62
N GLU A 325 -8.32 -0.46 -2.36
CA GLU A 325 -8.05 -1.88 -2.65
C GLU A 325 -7.82 -2.13 -4.12
N ARG A 326 -8.65 -1.54 -5.00
CA ARG A 326 -8.50 -1.71 -6.45
C ARG A 326 -7.22 -1.09 -6.96
N LEU A 327 -6.85 0.10 -6.47
CA LEU A 327 -5.57 0.72 -6.81
C LEU A 327 -4.38 -0.15 -6.38
N LEU A 328 -4.42 -0.71 -5.18
CA LEU A 328 -3.37 -1.59 -4.68
C LEU A 328 -3.28 -2.90 -5.50
N ASN A 329 -4.43 -3.45 -5.89
CA ASN A 329 -4.51 -4.75 -6.58
C ASN A 329 -4.45 -4.64 -8.12
N GLY A 330 -4.23 -3.45 -8.67
CA GLY A 330 -4.19 -3.22 -10.13
C GLY A 330 -5.53 -3.47 -10.83
N GLN A 331 -6.64 -3.29 -10.13
CA GLN A 331 -7.99 -3.46 -10.65
C GLN A 331 -8.55 -2.13 -11.17
N THR A 332 -9.40 -2.19 -12.20
CA THR A 332 -9.96 -0.98 -12.84
C THR A 332 -10.88 -0.19 -11.90
N LEU A 333 -10.74 1.15 -11.93
CA LEU A 333 -11.60 2.15 -11.28
C LEU A 333 -12.64 2.74 -12.24
N VAL A 334 -12.60 2.40 -13.53
CA VAL A 334 -13.49 2.95 -14.56
C VAL A 334 -14.98 2.90 -14.18
N PRO A 335 -15.52 1.80 -13.61
CA PRO A 335 -16.92 1.77 -13.17
C PRO A 335 -17.26 2.82 -12.10
N TYR A 336 -16.33 3.07 -11.17
CA TYR A 336 -16.51 4.05 -10.10
C TYR A 336 -16.42 5.48 -10.63
N PHE A 337 -15.50 5.75 -11.56
CA PHE A 337 -15.47 7.04 -12.25
C PHE A 337 -16.78 7.29 -13.01
N LYS A 338 -17.25 6.31 -13.78
CA LYS A 338 -18.52 6.41 -14.53
C LYS A 338 -19.71 6.72 -13.61
N ALA A 339 -19.81 6.05 -12.47
CA ALA A 339 -20.87 6.31 -11.50
C ALA A 339 -20.76 7.73 -10.91
N TRP A 340 -19.55 8.15 -10.54
CA TRP A 340 -19.29 9.41 -9.86
C TRP A 340 -19.57 10.65 -10.72
N ILE A 341 -19.10 10.66 -11.97
CA ILE A 341 -19.20 11.83 -12.87
C ILE A 341 -20.63 12.21 -13.28
N ARG A 342 -21.58 11.30 -13.08
CA ARG A 342 -23.00 11.54 -13.40
C ARG A 342 -23.62 12.59 -12.49
N THR A 343 -23.13 12.67 -11.26
CA THR A 343 -23.64 13.56 -10.22
C THR A 343 -22.61 14.57 -9.72
N HIS A 344 -21.33 14.37 -10.05
CA HIS A 344 -20.23 15.22 -9.61
C HIS A 344 -19.38 15.68 -10.78
N ARG A 345 -18.85 16.90 -10.68
CA ARG A 345 -17.77 17.36 -11.57
C ARG A 345 -16.49 16.62 -11.18
N PHE A 346 -15.81 16.02 -12.16
CA PHE A 346 -14.55 15.31 -11.94
C PHE A 346 -13.55 15.66 -13.04
N PRO A 347 -12.27 15.91 -12.72
CA PRO A 347 -11.28 16.32 -13.70
C PRO A 347 -10.92 15.14 -14.58
N PHE A 348 -11.30 15.20 -15.87
CA PHE A 348 -10.99 14.12 -16.80
C PHE A 348 -9.49 13.91 -16.97
N GLN A 349 -8.67 14.94 -16.81
CA GLN A 349 -7.21 14.81 -16.80
C GLN A 349 -6.71 13.80 -15.76
N LEU A 350 -7.37 13.69 -14.60
CA LEU A 350 -7.03 12.69 -13.59
C LEU A 350 -7.40 11.28 -14.07
N ILE A 351 -8.55 11.12 -14.73
CA ILE A 351 -8.99 9.87 -15.34
C ILE A 351 -8.02 9.46 -16.46
N GLU A 352 -7.64 10.38 -17.34
CA GLU A 352 -6.68 10.14 -18.41
C GLU A 352 -5.32 9.71 -17.87
N THR A 353 -4.83 10.38 -16.83
CA THR A 353 -3.59 10.00 -16.14
C THR A 353 -3.70 8.59 -15.56
N TYR A 354 -4.82 8.27 -14.92
CA TYR A 354 -5.10 6.92 -14.44
C TYR A 354 -5.07 5.89 -15.58
N LEU A 355 -5.76 6.15 -16.69
CA LEU A 355 -5.83 5.22 -17.82
C LEU A 355 -4.46 4.96 -18.44
N ILE A 356 -3.68 6.02 -18.67
CA ILE A 356 -2.38 5.92 -19.33
C ILE A 356 -1.35 5.25 -18.42
N TYR A 357 -1.27 5.65 -17.15
CA TYR A 357 -0.17 5.21 -16.29
C TYR A 357 -0.54 4.00 -15.43
N ILE A 358 -1.77 3.92 -14.92
CA ILE A 358 -2.20 2.81 -14.05
C ILE A 358 -2.75 1.65 -14.89
N ASN A 359 -3.65 1.91 -15.82
CA ASN A 359 -4.18 0.86 -16.72
C ASN A 359 -3.31 0.59 -17.95
N GLN A 360 -2.22 1.34 -18.13
CA GLN A 360 -1.29 1.20 -19.27
C GLN A 360 -1.97 1.31 -20.64
N MET A 361 -3.03 2.12 -20.73
CA MET A 361 -3.78 2.34 -21.97
C MET A 361 -2.98 3.22 -22.94
N ASP A 362 -3.02 2.89 -24.23
CA ASP A 362 -2.40 3.70 -25.26
C ASP A 362 -3.07 5.08 -25.34
N LYS A 363 -2.27 6.14 -25.42
CA LYS A 363 -2.74 7.52 -25.56
C LYS A 363 -3.63 7.71 -26.79
N ARG A 364 -3.36 6.98 -27.88
CA ARG A 364 -4.17 6.99 -29.10
C ARG A 364 -5.57 6.47 -28.85
N THR A 365 -5.72 5.45 -28.01
CA THR A 365 -7.02 4.91 -27.59
C THR A 365 -7.83 5.98 -26.85
N VAL A 366 -7.22 6.63 -25.86
CA VAL A 366 -7.88 7.67 -25.07
C VAL A 366 -8.31 8.84 -25.97
N GLN A 367 -7.44 9.31 -26.86
CA GLN A 367 -7.77 10.37 -27.80
C GLN A 367 -8.93 9.98 -28.72
N LYS A 368 -8.92 8.76 -29.23
CA LYS A 368 -9.99 8.31 -30.12
C LYS A 368 -11.34 8.22 -29.42
N ILE A 369 -11.37 7.78 -28.16
CA ILE A 369 -12.59 7.78 -27.34
C ILE A 369 -13.13 9.21 -27.20
N LYS A 370 -12.26 10.21 -26.98
CA LYS A 370 -12.64 11.63 -26.91
C LYS A 370 -13.21 12.13 -28.24
N ASP A 371 -12.61 11.77 -29.37
CA ASP A 371 -13.09 12.19 -30.69
C ASP A 371 -14.50 11.64 -30.97
N ILE A 372 -14.73 10.36 -30.67
CA ILE A 372 -16.05 9.71 -30.82
C ILE A 372 -17.07 10.38 -29.89
N ALA A 373 -16.70 10.66 -28.64
CA ALA A 373 -17.58 11.37 -27.69
C ALA A 373 -17.92 12.78 -28.16
N GLY A 374 -16.94 13.52 -28.70
CA GLY A 374 -17.15 14.85 -29.27
C GLY A 374 -18.15 14.84 -30.43
N PHE A 375 -18.06 13.83 -31.30
CA PHE A 375 -19.02 13.62 -32.39
C PHE A 375 -20.42 13.21 -31.92
N ILE A 376 -20.54 12.47 -30.82
CA ILE A 376 -21.85 12.20 -30.20
C ILE A 376 -22.48 13.50 -29.69
N VAL A 377 -21.68 14.32 -28.98
CA VAL A 377 -22.13 15.56 -28.32
C VAL A 377 -22.23 16.76 -29.27
N SER A 378 -21.87 16.62 -30.55
CA SER A 378 -22.11 17.63 -31.60
C SER A 378 -23.51 17.54 -32.21
N ARG A 379 -24.31 16.55 -31.80
CA ARG A 379 -25.68 16.30 -32.30
C ARG A 379 -26.73 16.99 -31.41
N ASP A 380 -28.00 16.88 -31.78
CA ASP A 380 -29.11 17.37 -30.98
C ASP A 380 -29.29 16.60 -29.66
N GLU A 381 -29.98 17.20 -28.69
CA GLU A 381 -30.16 16.64 -27.34
C GLU A 381 -30.85 15.26 -27.33
N ASP A 382 -31.82 15.02 -28.21
CA ASP A 382 -32.53 13.74 -28.29
C ASP A 382 -31.60 12.62 -28.82
N SER A 383 -30.78 12.94 -29.82
CA SER A 383 -29.72 12.05 -30.29
C SER A 383 -28.71 11.71 -29.19
N ILE A 384 -28.28 12.70 -28.40
CA ILE A 384 -27.34 12.45 -27.29
C ILE A 384 -28.00 11.60 -26.20
N LYS A 385 -29.26 11.89 -25.84
CA LYS A 385 -30.01 11.09 -24.86
C LYS A 385 -30.12 9.62 -25.30
N LYS A 386 -30.45 9.37 -26.56
CA LYS A 386 -30.51 8.02 -27.16
C LYS A 386 -29.15 7.33 -27.17
N ALA A 387 -28.07 8.07 -27.45
CA ALA A 387 -26.70 7.56 -27.39
C ALA A 387 -26.33 7.05 -26.00
N ILE A 388 -26.54 7.87 -24.97
CA ILE A 388 -26.27 7.52 -23.57
C ILE A 388 -27.11 6.29 -23.16
N LEU A 389 -28.41 6.30 -23.47
CA LEU A 389 -29.31 5.18 -23.17
C LEU A 389 -28.85 3.87 -23.81
N ARG A 390 -28.46 3.91 -25.08
CA ARG A 390 -28.02 2.74 -25.82
C ARG A 390 -26.69 2.20 -25.29
N LEU A 391 -25.74 3.06 -24.99
CA LEU A 391 -24.45 2.66 -24.42
C LEU A 391 -24.62 2.06 -23.02
N ASN A 392 -25.37 2.71 -22.13
CA ASN A 392 -25.60 2.20 -20.77
C ASN A 392 -26.33 0.84 -20.75
N ARG A 393 -27.31 0.65 -21.65
CA ARG A 393 -28.10 -0.60 -21.71
C ARG A 393 -27.40 -1.74 -22.46
N ALA A 394 -26.25 -1.48 -23.10
CA ALA A 394 -25.58 -2.49 -23.90
C ALA A 394 -25.06 -3.64 -23.01
N LYS A 395 -25.63 -4.83 -23.18
CA LYS A 395 -25.26 -6.08 -22.48
C LYS A 395 -24.27 -6.91 -23.30
N TYR A 396 -24.23 -6.72 -24.62
CA TYR A 396 -23.42 -7.51 -25.54
C TYR A 396 -22.52 -6.65 -26.43
N VAL A 397 -21.34 -7.20 -26.82
CA VAL A 397 -20.36 -6.50 -27.67
C VAL A 397 -20.96 -6.09 -29.02
N GLN A 398 -21.88 -6.88 -29.56
CA GLN A 398 -22.56 -6.61 -30.83
C GLN A 398 -23.37 -5.30 -30.78
N GLU A 399 -23.95 -4.95 -29.64
CA GLU A 399 -24.76 -3.74 -29.49
C GLU A 399 -23.89 -2.48 -29.55
N VAL A 400 -22.72 -2.53 -28.89
CA VAL A 400 -21.70 -1.46 -28.96
C VAL A 400 -21.14 -1.35 -30.37
N ARG A 401 -20.79 -2.49 -31.00
CA ARG A 401 -20.32 -2.53 -32.39
C ARG A 401 -21.32 -1.92 -33.36
N GLN A 402 -22.59 -2.34 -33.29
CA GLN A 402 -23.65 -1.81 -34.15
C GLN A 402 -23.87 -0.32 -33.93
N TYR A 403 -23.73 0.15 -32.69
CA TYR A 403 -23.81 1.58 -32.40
C TYR A 403 -22.66 2.36 -33.04
N LEU A 404 -21.42 1.88 -32.92
CA LEU A 404 -20.27 2.53 -33.57
C LEU A 404 -20.38 2.53 -35.09
N LEU A 405 -20.84 1.43 -35.70
CA LEU A 405 -21.10 1.37 -37.15
C LEU A 405 -22.15 2.40 -37.59
N LYS A 406 -23.19 2.61 -36.77
CA LYS A 406 -24.18 3.66 -37.02
C LYS A 406 -23.54 5.06 -36.94
N LEU A 407 -22.67 5.33 -35.98
CA LEU A 407 -21.96 6.61 -35.90
C LEU A 407 -21.09 6.86 -37.13
N ILE A 408 -20.43 5.83 -37.66
CA ILE A 408 -19.64 5.91 -38.89
C ILE A 408 -20.53 6.24 -40.10
N ASP A 409 -21.67 5.55 -40.25
CA ASP A 409 -22.66 5.80 -41.31
C ASP A 409 -23.21 7.24 -41.24
N ASP A 410 -23.56 7.71 -40.04
CA ASP A 410 -24.02 9.08 -39.81
C ASP A 410 -22.92 10.11 -40.18
N ASN A 411 -21.65 9.85 -39.83
CA ASN A 411 -20.53 10.73 -40.18
C ASN A 411 -20.33 10.83 -41.70
N TYR A 412 -20.42 9.70 -42.40
CA TYR A 412 -20.35 9.64 -43.86
C TYR A 412 -21.50 10.41 -44.52
N LYS A 413 -22.74 10.17 -44.07
CA LYS A 413 -23.93 10.88 -44.58
C LYS A 413 -23.90 12.38 -44.31
N GLY A 414 -23.23 12.80 -43.24
CA GLY A 414 -22.98 14.20 -42.92
C GLY A 414 -21.97 14.90 -43.84
N GLY A 415 -21.35 14.19 -44.78
CA GLY A 415 -20.38 14.77 -45.73
C GLY A 415 -19.01 15.07 -45.12
N ALA A 416 -18.65 14.41 -44.01
CA ALA A 416 -17.33 14.57 -43.39
C ALA A 416 -16.22 14.10 -44.34
N GLN A 417 -15.13 14.87 -44.44
CA GLN A 417 -13.99 14.54 -45.31
C GLN A 417 -13.16 13.36 -44.77
N GLU A 418 -13.11 13.20 -43.44
CA GLU A 418 -12.38 12.10 -42.79
C GLU A 418 -13.36 11.12 -42.14
N PRO A 419 -13.05 9.80 -42.16
CA PRO A 419 -13.84 8.81 -41.47
C PRO A 419 -13.74 8.99 -39.94
N LEU A 420 -14.85 8.76 -39.24
CA LEU A 420 -14.88 8.80 -37.78
C LEU A 420 -13.92 7.78 -37.15
N LEU A 421 -13.74 6.62 -37.79
CA LEU A 421 -12.84 5.54 -37.39
C LEU A 421 -12.17 4.96 -38.63
N LYS A 422 -10.84 4.86 -38.62
CA LYS A 422 -10.02 4.16 -39.62
C LYS A 422 -9.74 2.73 -39.15
N ILE A 423 -9.40 1.85 -40.09
CA ILE A 423 -9.22 0.41 -39.81
C ILE A 423 -8.03 0.16 -38.87
N ASP A 424 -6.95 0.89 -39.06
CA ASP A 424 -5.75 0.86 -38.20
C ASP A 424 -6.03 1.34 -36.76
N GLU A 425 -7.10 2.12 -36.57
CA GLU A 425 -7.50 2.60 -35.24
C GLU A 425 -8.30 1.56 -34.43
N VAL A 426 -8.86 0.54 -35.09
CA VAL A 426 -9.64 -0.51 -34.42
C VAL A 426 -8.78 -1.34 -33.48
N GLU A 427 -7.52 -1.61 -33.88
CA GLU A 427 -6.58 -2.44 -33.14
C GLU A 427 -6.28 -1.87 -31.75
N TYR A 428 -6.07 -0.55 -31.65
CA TYR A 428 -5.82 0.09 -30.36
C TYR A 428 -7.10 0.53 -29.64
N LEU A 429 -8.24 0.69 -30.33
CA LEU A 429 -9.52 1.00 -29.67
C LEU A 429 -10.12 -0.22 -28.95
N PHE A 430 -9.90 -1.41 -29.50
CA PHE A 430 -10.36 -2.68 -28.94
C PHE A 430 -9.20 -3.71 -28.87
N PRO A 431 -8.15 -3.43 -28.08
CA PRO A 431 -7.05 -4.37 -27.95
C PRO A 431 -7.52 -5.62 -27.20
N GLU A 432 -6.90 -6.76 -27.46
CA GLU A 432 -7.29 -8.06 -26.87
C GLU A 432 -7.28 -8.05 -25.33
N THR A 433 -6.48 -7.18 -24.73
CA THR A 433 -6.30 -7.05 -23.28
C THR A 433 -7.34 -6.18 -22.59
N VAL A 434 -8.14 -5.40 -23.33
CA VAL A 434 -9.13 -4.47 -22.76
C VAL A 434 -10.53 -4.96 -23.07
N SER A 435 -11.37 -5.01 -22.03
CA SER A 435 -12.77 -5.40 -22.20
C SER A 435 -13.55 -4.36 -23.00
N TRP A 436 -14.38 -4.80 -23.95
CA TRP A 436 -15.31 -3.92 -24.66
C TRP A 436 -16.23 -3.14 -23.71
N ARG A 437 -16.52 -3.69 -22.51
CA ARG A 437 -17.30 -3.00 -21.46
C ARG A 437 -16.55 -1.81 -20.91
N GLU A 438 -15.23 -1.91 -20.80
CA GLU A 438 -14.37 -0.81 -20.36
C GLU A 438 -14.34 0.29 -21.41
N ILE A 439 -14.17 -0.04 -22.70
CA ILE A 439 -14.25 0.96 -23.79
C ILE A 439 -15.62 1.65 -23.85
N ARG A 440 -16.71 0.88 -23.66
CA ARG A 440 -18.07 1.43 -23.56
C ARG A 440 -18.19 2.40 -22.38
N ASP A 441 -17.70 2.02 -21.20
CA ASP A 441 -17.77 2.84 -20.00
C ASP A 441 -16.90 4.10 -20.13
N LEU A 442 -15.72 4.00 -20.76
CA LEU A 442 -14.87 5.14 -21.08
C LEU A 442 -15.50 6.08 -22.10
N LEU A 443 -16.19 5.56 -23.10
CA LEU A 443 -16.94 6.38 -24.05
C LEU A 443 -18.07 7.14 -23.35
N LEU A 444 -18.77 6.50 -22.42
CA LEU A 444 -19.76 7.18 -21.57
C LEU A 444 -19.11 8.28 -20.73
N ILE A 445 -17.97 8.00 -20.10
CA ILE A 445 -17.21 9.00 -19.32
C ILE A 445 -16.85 10.21 -20.18
N ALA A 446 -16.31 9.98 -21.39
CA ALA A 446 -15.94 11.05 -22.31
C ALA A 446 -17.17 11.83 -22.82
N VAL A 447 -18.32 11.18 -23.02
CA VAL A 447 -19.57 11.87 -23.36
C VAL A 447 -20.00 12.81 -22.23
N TYR A 448 -19.97 12.34 -20.97
CA TYR A 448 -20.29 13.19 -19.82
C TYR A 448 -19.30 14.34 -19.65
N GLU A 449 -17.99 14.11 -19.86
CA GLU A 449 -16.98 15.18 -19.89
C GLU A 449 -17.38 16.28 -20.89
N LYS A 450 -17.68 15.91 -22.14
CA LYS A 450 -18.06 16.87 -23.18
C LYS A 450 -19.36 17.61 -22.87
N LEU A 451 -20.30 16.98 -22.18
CA LEU A 451 -21.53 17.64 -21.71
C LEU A 451 -21.24 18.67 -20.62
N HIS A 452 -20.40 18.32 -19.64
CA HIS A 452 -19.97 19.25 -18.58
C HIS A 452 -19.20 20.45 -19.16
N GLU A 453 -18.29 20.23 -20.11
CA GLU A 453 -17.57 21.31 -20.81
C GLU A 453 -18.51 22.29 -21.53
N LYS A 454 -19.63 21.80 -22.06
CA LYS A 454 -20.65 22.61 -22.74
C LYS A 454 -21.74 23.15 -21.82
N ASN A 455 -21.69 22.86 -20.51
CA ASN A 455 -22.77 23.14 -19.55
C ASN A 455 -24.15 22.61 -19.98
N LEU A 456 -24.19 21.45 -20.65
CA LEU A 456 -25.42 20.81 -21.10
C LEU A 456 -25.86 19.75 -20.08
N HIS A 457 -27.10 19.85 -19.62
CA HIS A 457 -27.68 18.88 -18.70
C HIS A 457 -28.76 18.04 -19.41
N ILE A 458 -28.48 16.76 -19.64
CA ILE A 458 -29.43 15.85 -20.29
C ILE A 458 -30.06 14.94 -19.24
N ALA A 459 -31.36 15.10 -19.02
CA ALA A 459 -32.11 14.23 -18.11
C ALA A 459 -32.21 12.81 -18.69
N THR A 460 -31.49 11.88 -18.07
CA THR A 460 -31.58 10.44 -18.34
C THR A 460 -32.23 9.75 -17.15
N GLU A 461 -33.49 9.32 -17.29
CA GLU A 461 -34.17 8.45 -16.34
C GLU A 461 -33.44 7.10 -16.27
N PHE A 462 -32.68 6.89 -15.19
CA PHE A 462 -32.03 5.61 -14.89
C PHE A 462 -32.29 5.27 -13.44
N GLU A 463 -33.06 4.20 -13.21
CA GLU A 463 -32.96 3.41 -11.99
C GLU A 463 -31.91 2.32 -12.25
N GLU A 464 -30.74 2.43 -11.60
CA GLU A 464 -29.85 1.28 -11.51
C GLU A 464 -30.38 0.36 -10.41
N GLN A 465 -30.69 -0.89 -10.77
CA GLN A 465 -30.69 -1.95 -9.78
C GLN A 465 -29.26 -2.03 -9.25
N ASN A 466 -29.07 -1.73 -7.97
CA ASN A 466 -27.81 -1.93 -7.26
C ASN A 466 -27.42 -3.41 -7.39
N GLU A 467 -26.67 -3.78 -8.44
CA GLU A 467 -25.82 -4.95 -8.39
C GLU A 467 -24.73 -4.61 -7.38
N VAL A 468 -25.03 -4.90 -6.12
CA VAL A 468 -24.02 -5.14 -5.10
C VAL A 468 -23.16 -6.25 -5.69
N THR A 469 -22.05 -5.88 -6.31
CA THR A 469 -20.97 -6.83 -6.56
C THR A 469 -20.44 -7.21 -5.18
N GLU A 470 -21.11 -8.16 -4.55
CA GLU A 470 -20.51 -9.00 -3.53
C GLU A 470 -19.22 -9.57 -4.16
N PRO A 471 -18.07 -9.46 -3.50
CA PRO A 471 -16.95 -10.30 -3.87
C PRO A 471 -17.42 -11.74 -3.71
N LEU A 472 -17.32 -12.54 -4.77
CA LEU A 472 -17.22 -13.98 -4.60
C LEU A 472 -16.04 -14.23 -3.64
N ASP A 473 -16.32 -15.00 -2.59
CA ASP A 473 -15.42 -15.37 -1.48
C ASP A 473 -13.98 -15.70 -1.89
#